data_AF-A0A0P0WMH7-F1
#
_entry.id   AF-A0A0P0WMH7-F1
#
_cell.length_a   1.000
_cell.length_b   1.000
_cell.length_c   1.000
_cell.angle_alpha   90.00
_cell.angle_beta   90.00
_cell.angle_gamma   90.00
#
_symmetry.space_group_name_H-M   'P 1'
#
loop_
_entity.id
_entity.type
_entity.pdbx_description
1 polymer ?
#
loop_
_entity_poly.entity_id
_entity_poly.type
_entity_poly.pdbx_seq_one_letter_code
_entity_poly.pdbx_strand_id
1 'polypeptide(L)'
;MAIILAITAAVTKIARGGRRRSATDPTCKMPPPPPVVNSIALLRLLPTLFRSGLPAILHELYTKFGSVFTINLAGLLKMTFLVGPEVSAHFFQGLESEISHGNLLEFTVPMFGKEIAHGVDSATRNEQARFFVDALKPARLRIHVDPMVQEVEDYFAKWGQHGTVDLRRELEQLLLLISGRCLLGKEVMGTMFDEVCNLFRDIEGGVNLMSVFFPYTPLIPSNRRRDMARKRLHAIFSDIVRSRKQREGDNVDKDVLQSLIDSRYKADGRATTEA
;
A
#
# COMPACT_ATOMS: atom_id res chain seq x y z
N MET A 1 24.03 -2.11 5.96
CA MET A 1 23.68 -3.17 6.94
C MET A 1 22.20 -3.55 6.93
N ALA A 2 21.26 -2.60 7.03
CA ALA A 2 19.82 -2.91 7.03
C ALA A 2 19.31 -3.65 5.78
N ILE A 3 19.80 -3.29 4.58
CA ILE A 3 19.41 -3.96 3.31
C ILE A 3 19.89 -5.41 3.26
N ILE A 4 21.12 -5.70 3.71
CA ILE A 4 21.67 -7.06 3.71
C ILE A 4 20.91 -7.94 4.70
N LEU A 5 20.61 -7.41 5.90
CA LEU A 5 19.76 -8.09 6.88
C LEU A 5 18.34 -8.34 6.35
N ALA A 6 17.79 -7.41 5.59
CA ALA A 6 16.45 -7.57 4.99
C ALA A 6 16.43 -8.63 3.89
N ILE A 7 17.49 -8.73 3.09
CA ILE A 7 17.64 -9.78 2.08
C ILE A 7 17.85 -11.15 2.76
N THR A 8 18.69 -11.26 3.79
CA THR A 8 18.90 -12.55 4.49
C THR A 8 17.67 -13.01 5.26
N ALA A 9 16.94 -12.07 5.83
CA ALA A 9 15.71 -12.36 6.52
C ALA A 9 14.60 -12.75 5.49
N ALA A 10 14.49 -12.03 4.36
CA ALA A 10 13.62 -12.43 3.24
C ALA A 10 13.78 -13.88 2.84
N VAL A 11 15.04 -14.24 2.64
CA VAL A 11 15.50 -15.57 2.27
C VAL A 11 15.05 -16.63 3.28
N THR A 12 15.08 -16.33 4.58
CA THR A 12 14.71 -17.31 5.62
C THR A 12 13.20 -17.54 5.74
N LYS A 13 12.35 -16.54 5.49
CA LYS A 13 10.89 -16.75 5.51
C LYS A 13 10.41 -17.50 4.26
N ILE A 14 10.95 -17.16 3.09
CA ILE A 14 10.58 -17.82 1.82
C ILE A 14 11.00 -19.30 1.85
N ALA A 15 12.17 -19.61 2.43
CA ALA A 15 12.63 -21.00 2.62
C ALA A 15 11.67 -21.87 3.46
N ARG A 16 10.84 -21.27 4.32
CA ARG A 16 9.85 -21.98 5.15
C ARG A 16 8.48 -22.15 4.50
N GLY A 17 8.19 -21.46 3.39
CA GLY A 17 6.83 -21.38 2.81
C GLY A 17 6.59 -22.11 1.49
N GLY A 18 7.62 -22.62 0.79
CA GLY A 18 7.49 -23.05 -0.61
C GLY A 18 7.87 -24.50 -0.90
N ARG A 19 6.96 -25.46 -0.68
CA ARG A 19 7.03 -26.81 -1.28
C ARG A 19 5.68 -27.18 -1.90
N ARG A 20 5.44 -26.71 -3.12
CA ARG A 20 4.49 -27.34 -4.06
C ARG A 20 5.12 -27.36 -5.45
N ARG A 21 5.48 -28.56 -5.92
CA ARG A 21 5.81 -28.83 -7.33
C ARG A 21 4.51 -29.28 -8.00
N SER A 22 4.08 -28.57 -9.03
CA SER A 22 3.08 -29.08 -9.97
C SER A 22 3.80 -29.71 -11.15
N ALA A 23 3.32 -30.88 -11.60
CA ALA A 23 3.87 -31.62 -12.73
C ALA A 23 3.27 -31.07 -14.04
N THR A 24 4.10 -30.84 -15.06
CA THR A 24 3.67 -30.43 -16.41
C THR A 24 3.82 -31.58 -17.41
N ASP A 25 2.81 -31.70 -18.28
CA ASP A 25 2.58 -32.70 -19.34
C ASP A 25 3.57 -32.52 -20.54
N PRO A 26 4.13 -33.58 -21.17
CA PRO A 26 5.29 -33.46 -22.07
C PRO A 26 5.01 -33.10 -23.54
N THR A 27 3.79 -32.74 -23.95
CA THR A 27 3.42 -32.74 -25.39
C THR A 27 3.29 -31.37 -26.08
N CYS A 28 3.54 -30.24 -25.39
CA CYS A 28 3.47 -28.91 -26.01
C CYS A 28 4.88 -28.37 -26.36
N LYS A 29 5.11 -27.97 -27.62
CA LYS A 29 6.32 -27.24 -28.04
C LYS A 29 6.32 -25.84 -27.41
N MET A 30 6.66 -25.77 -26.12
CA MET A 30 6.71 -24.52 -25.38
C MET A 30 7.88 -23.67 -25.89
N PRO A 31 7.70 -22.33 -26.05
CA PRO A 31 8.82 -21.43 -26.28
C PRO A 31 9.85 -21.58 -25.15
N PRO A 32 11.14 -21.30 -25.43
CA PRO A 32 12.19 -21.43 -24.43
C PRO A 32 11.87 -20.54 -23.22
N PRO A 33 12.22 -20.98 -21.99
CA PRO A 33 12.01 -20.18 -20.80
C PRO A 33 12.79 -18.87 -20.89
N PRO A 34 12.33 -17.81 -20.20
CA PRO A 34 13.02 -16.52 -20.23
C PRO A 34 14.45 -16.61 -19.71
N PRO A 35 15.36 -15.74 -20.18
CA PRO A 35 16.75 -15.73 -19.75
C PRO A 35 16.85 -15.52 -18.24
N VAL A 36 17.68 -16.33 -17.57
CA VAL A 36 17.85 -16.30 -16.12
C VAL A 36 19.15 -15.57 -15.75
N VAL A 37 19.00 -14.48 -14.99
CA VAL A 37 20.09 -13.75 -14.35
C VAL A 37 20.56 -14.56 -13.14
N ASN A 38 21.75 -15.13 -13.24
CA ASN A 38 22.33 -15.91 -12.14
C ASN A 38 22.82 -14.99 -10.99
N SER A 39 23.02 -15.57 -9.81
CA SER A 39 23.44 -14.86 -8.61
C SER A 39 24.77 -14.12 -8.77
N ILE A 40 25.71 -14.66 -9.55
CA ILE A 40 27.01 -14.03 -9.82
C ILE A 40 26.84 -12.74 -10.62
N ALA A 41 25.99 -12.75 -11.65
CA ALA A 41 25.68 -11.55 -12.42
C ALA A 41 25.02 -10.49 -11.51
N LEU A 42 24.12 -10.90 -10.61
CA LEU A 42 23.50 -9.97 -9.67
C LEU A 42 24.50 -9.39 -8.66
N LEU A 43 25.45 -10.20 -8.16
CA LEU A 43 26.52 -9.72 -7.28
C LEU A 43 27.38 -8.64 -7.95
N ARG A 44 27.62 -8.75 -9.27
CA ARG A 44 28.33 -7.72 -10.04
C ARG A 44 27.58 -6.39 -10.15
N LEU A 45 26.25 -6.42 -9.98
CA LEU A 45 25.39 -5.24 -10.00
C LEU A 45 25.25 -4.59 -8.62
N LEU A 46 25.77 -5.20 -7.55
CA LEU A 46 25.73 -4.60 -6.20
C LEU A 46 26.32 -3.18 -6.15
N PRO A 47 27.47 -2.85 -6.78
CA PRO A 47 27.97 -1.47 -6.80
C PRO A 47 26.98 -0.50 -7.44
N THR A 48 26.33 -0.91 -8.54
CA THR A 48 25.28 -0.13 -9.20
C THR A 48 24.07 0.06 -8.29
N LEU A 49 23.68 -0.96 -7.50
CA LEU A 49 22.59 -0.87 -6.53
C LEU A 49 22.87 0.23 -5.50
N PHE A 50 24.09 0.26 -4.96
CA PHE A 50 24.47 1.22 -3.92
C PHE A 50 24.65 2.64 -4.46
N ARG A 51 25.09 2.79 -5.72
CA ARG A 51 25.39 4.10 -6.31
C ARG A 51 24.17 4.76 -6.96
N SER A 52 23.34 3.97 -7.65
CA SER A 52 22.29 4.46 -8.55
C SER A 52 20.90 3.87 -8.25
N GLY A 53 20.80 2.93 -7.30
CA GLY A 53 19.53 2.35 -6.87
C GLY A 53 18.97 1.25 -7.77
N LEU A 54 17.78 0.77 -7.41
CA LEU A 54 17.10 -0.33 -8.10
C LEU A 54 16.71 -0.02 -9.56
N PRO A 55 16.21 1.19 -9.91
CA PRO A 55 15.85 1.51 -11.30
C PRO A 55 17.03 1.34 -12.28
N ALA A 56 18.24 1.74 -11.88
CA ALA A 56 19.43 1.61 -12.72
C ALA A 56 19.79 0.14 -13.01
N ILE A 57 19.66 -0.73 -12.01
CA ILE A 57 19.87 -2.17 -12.19
C ILE A 57 18.83 -2.77 -13.12
N LEU A 58 17.55 -2.42 -12.93
CA LEU A 58 16.49 -2.95 -13.78
C LEU A 58 16.65 -2.48 -15.22
N HIS A 59 17.09 -1.24 -15.44
CA HIS A 59 17.41 -0.74 -16.77
C HIS A 59 18.61 -1.48 -17.39
N GLU A 60 19.69 -1.72 -16.65
CA GLU A 60 20.84 -2.50 -17.16
C GLU A 60 20.45 -3.95 -17.52
N LEU A 61 19.64 -4.59 -16.67
CA LEU A 61 19.12 -5.93 -16.94
C LEU A 61 18.17 -5.95 -18.14
N TYR A 62 17.29 -4.97 -18.27
CA TYR A 62 16.41 -4.79 -19.43
C TYR A 62 17.22 -4.62 -20.72
N THR A 63 18.22 -3.72 -20.74
CA THR A 63 19.07 -3.52 -21.92
C THR A 63 19.83 -4.79 -22.32
N LYS A 64 20.20 -5.62 -21.34
CA LYS A 64 20.99 -6.84 -21.59
C LYS A 64 20.17 -8.08 -21.93
N PHE A 65 19.00 -8.25 -21.31
CA PHE A 65 18.19 -9.47 -21.41
C PHE A 65 16.85 -9.24 -22.12
N GLY A 66 16.53 -7.99 -22.49
CA GLY A 66 15.30 -7.61 -23.17
C GLY A 66 14.10 -7.49 -22.24
N SER A 67 12.91 -7.52 -22.83
CA SER A 67 11.64 -7.25 -22.16
C SER A 67 11.20 -8.33 -21.15
N VAL A 68 11.73 -9.55 -21.23
CA VAL A 68 11.37 -10.65 -20.33
C VAL A 68 12.63 -11.33 -19.81
N PHE A 69 12.84 -11.30 -18.49
CA PHE A 69 13.98 -11.96 -17.86
C PHE A 69 13.67 -12.37 -16.43
N THR A 70 14.35 -13.40 -15.92
CA THR A 70 14.15 -13.91 -14.57
C THR A 70 15.38 -13.66 -13.70
N ILE A 71 15.21 -12.97 -12.57
CA ILE A 71 16.23 -12.94 -11.51
C ILE A 71 16.01 -14.14 -10.60
N ASN A 72 17.07 -14.95 -10.41
CA ASN A 72 17.05 -16.10 -9.52
C ASN A 72 18.03 -15.89 -8.36
N LEU A 73 17.49 -15.58 -7.18
CA LEU A 73 18.25 -15.45 -5.93
C LEU A 73 18.46 -16.84 -5.31
N ALA A 74 19.51 -17.53 -5.77
CA ALA A 74 19.97 -18.82 -5.21
C ALA A 74 18.86 -19.89 -5.05
N GLY A 75 17.88 -19.90 -5.96
CA GLY A 75 16.75 -20.85 -5.95
C GLY A 75 15.65 -20.52 -4.94
N LEU A 76 15.88 -19.53 -4.08
CA LEU A 76 14.95 -19.14 -3.01
C LEU A 76 13.86 -18.21 -3.53
N LEU A 77 14.20 -17.34 -4.48
CA LEU A 77 13.27 -16.40 -5.08
C LEU A 77 13.54 -16.32 -6.58
N LYS A 78 12.51 -16.63 -7.37
CA LYS A 78 12.50 -16.46 -8.82
C LYS A 78 11.53 -15.34 -9.16
N MET A 79 12.04 -14.23 -9.66
CA MET A 79 11.23 -13.09 -10.08
C MET A 79 11.40 -12.90 -11.58
N THR A 80 10.33 -13.09 -12.33
CA THR A 80 10.30 -12.81 -13.77
C THR A 80 9.78 -11.40 -13.99
N PHE A 81 10.60 -10.57 -14.63
CA PHE A 81 10.27 -9.20 -15.00
C PHE A 81 9.64 -9.19 -16.39
N LEU A 82 8.59 -8.39 -16.54
CA LEU A 82 7.90 -8.11 -17.79
C LEU A 82 7.97 -6.59 -18.00
N VAL A 83 8.83 -6.13 -18.91
CA VAL A 83 9.16 -4.71 -19.11
C VAL A 83 8.76 -4.28 -20.51
N GLY A 84 7.89 -3.28 -20.61
CA GLY A 84 7.42 -2.73 -21.88
C GLY A 84 5.96 -3.12 -22.21
N PRO A 85 5.27 -2.31 -23.03
CA PRO A 85 3.85 -2.49 -23.31
C PRO A 85 3.52 -3.80 -24.02
N GLU A 86 4.45 -4.35 -24.80
CA GLU A 86 4.27 -5.58 -25.60
C GLU A 86 4.08 -6.82 -24.70
N VAL A 87 4.61 -6.80 -23.48
CA VAL A 87 4.56 -7.92 -22.53
C VAL A 87 3.75 -7.61 -21.27
N SER A 88 3.54 -6.34 -20.97
CA SER A 88 2.80 -5.87 -19.79
C SER A 88 1.34 -6.29 -19.81
N ALA A 89 0.72 -6.43 -20.99
CA ALA A 89 -0.66 -6.89 -21.12
C ALA A 89 -0.88 -8.25 -20.43
N HIS A 90 0.07 -9.17 -20.53
CA HIS A 90 -0.02 -10.46 -19.85
C HIS A 90 -0.12 -10.29 -18.34
N PHE A 91 0.67 -9.39 -17.74
CA PHE A 91 0.63 -9.10 -16.31
C PHE A 91 -0.69 -8.46 -15.85
N PHE A 92 -1.17 -7.45 -16.59
CA PHE A 92 -2.33 -6.64 -16.18
C PHE A 92 -3.68 -7.22 -16.60
N GLN A 93 -3.72 -8.10 -17.61
CA GLN A 93 -4.94 -8.69 -18.17
C GLN A 93 -5.03 -10.20 -17.96
N GLY A 94 -4.00 -10.84 -17.40
CA GLY A 94 -4.00 -12.26 -17.10
C GLY A 94 -5.11 -12.65 -16.13
N LEU A 95 -5.60 -13.88 -16.26
CA LEU A 95 -6.61 -14.40 -15.34
C LEU A 95 -6.02 -14.59 -13.94
N GLU A 96 -6.83 -14.47 -12.88
CA GLU A 96 -6.36 -14.70 -11.49
C GLU A 96 -5.78 -16.12 -11.29
N SER A 97 -6.17 -17.08 -12.12
CA SER A 97 -5.59 -18.43 -12.16
C SER A 97 -4.17 -18.50 -12.72
N GLU A 98 -3.77 -17.52 -13.53
CA GLU A 98 -2.45 -17.44 -14.18
C GLU A 98 -1.53 -16.49 -13.43
N ILE A 99 -2.06 -15.32 -13.07
CA ILE A 99 -1.35 -14.25 -12.37
C ILE A 99 -2.18 -13.81 -11.17
N SER A 100 -1.77 -14.28 -10.00
CA SER A 100 -2.37 -13.91 -8.72
C SER A 100 -1.37 -13.13 -7.88
N HIS A 101 -1.88 -12.15 -7.14
CA HIS A 101 -1.12 -11.52 -6.06
C HIS A 101 -0.74 -12.52 -4.96
N GLY A 102 -1.49 -13.62 -4.81
CA GLY A 102 -1.29 -14.61 -3.75
C GLY A 102 -1.15 -13.93 -2.38
N ASN A 103 -0.06 -14.26 -1.67
CA ASN A 103 0.24 -13.69 -0.35
C ASN A 103 1.16 -12.46 -0.41
N LEU A 104 1.43 -11.91 -1.61
CA LEU A 104 2.38 -10.82 -1.80
C LEU A 104 2.04 -9.60 -0.95
N LEU A 105 0.74 -9.31 -0.78
CA LEU A 105 0.25 -8.16 -0.03
C LEU A 105 -0.15 -8.51 1.41
N GLU A 106 0.06 -9.74 1.86
CA GLU A 106 -0.27 -10.17 3.24
C GLU A 106 0.54 -9.40 4.30
N PHE A 107 1.69 -8.82 3.93
CA PHE A 107 2.49 -7.98 4.83
C PHE A 107 1.77 -6.71 5.29
N THR A 108 0.69 -6.30 4.63
CA THR A 108 -0.12 -5.14 5.00
C THR A 108 -1.16 -5.47 6.08
N VAL A 109 -1.43 -6.74 6.36
CA VAL A 109 -2.42 -7.17 7.36
C VAL A 109 -2.17 -6.56 8.76
N PRO A 110 -0.94 -6.52 9.29
CA PRO A 110 -0.70 -5.85 10.58
C PRO A 110 -0.80 -4.32 10.51
N MET A 111 -0.75 -3.71 9.31
CA MET A 111 -0.95 -2.27 9.13
C MET A 111 -2.43 -1.90 9.20
N PHE A 112 -3.29 -2.65 8.52
CA PHE A 112 -4.72 -2.33 8.40
C PHE A 112 -5.59 -3.07 9.41
N GLY A 113 -5.27 -4.32 9.73
CA GLY A 113 -6.06 -5.20 10.57
C GLY A 113 -6.42 -6.52 9.87
N LYS A 114 -6.86 -7.51 10.64
CA LYS A 114 -7.24 -8.84 10.12
C LYS A 114 -8.61 -8.83 9.43
N GLU A 115 -9.47 -7.87 9.75
CA GLU A 115 -10.84 -7.79 9.21
C GLU A 115 -10.94 -6.97 7.92
N ILE A 116 -9.79 -6.53 7.36
CA ILE A 116 -9.75 -5.59 6.23
C ILE A 116 -8.80 -6.10 5.14
N ALA A 117 -9.16 -5.85 3.88
CA ALA A 117 -8.34 -6.06 2.70
C ALA A 117 -7.76 -7.48 2.58
N HIS A 118 -6.44 -7.63 2.72
CA HIS A 118 -5.76 -8.92 2.63
C HIS A 118 -5.90 -9.78 3.90
N GLY A 119 -6.55 -9.27 4.95
CA GLY A 119 -6.89 -10.05 6.14
C GLY A 119 -8.13 -10.93 5.98
N VAL A 120 -8.97 -10.65 4.98
CA VAL A 120 -10.25 -11.36 4.72
C VAL A 120 -10.22 -12.13 3.41
N ASP A 121 -11.24 -12.96 3.18
CA ASP A 121 -11.44 -13.69 1.93
C ASP A 121 -11.70 -12.74 0.73
N SER A 122 -11.51 -13.25 -0.49
CA SER A 122 -11.62 -12.43 -1.70
C SER A 122 -13.02 -11.85 -1.94
N ALA A 123 -14.10 -12.53 -1.52
CA ALA A 123 -15.45 -12.01 -1.68
C ALA A 123 -15.68 -10.81 -0.76
N THR A 124 -15.33 -10.94 0.52
CA THR A 124 -15.40 -9.83 1.49
C THR A 124 -14.51 -8.65 1.06
N ARG A 125 -13.29 -8.93 0.58
CA ARG A 125 -12.37 -7.90 0.08
C ARG A 125 -12.96 -7.11 -1.09
N ASN A 126 -13.59 -7.80 -2.05
CA ASN A 126 -14.22 -7.16 -3.21
C ASN A 126 -15.40 -6.28 -2.77
N GLU A 127 -16.18 -6.70 -1.78
CA GLU A 127 -17.23 -5.86 -1.19
C GLU A 127 -16.66 -4.62 -0.48
N GLN A 128 -15.58 -4.78 0.29
CA GLN A 128 -14.90 -3.63 0.93
C GLN A 128 -14.34 -2.65 -0.10
N ALA A 129 -13.70 -3.14 -1.16
CA ALA A 129 -13.18 -2.31 -2.24
C ALA A 129 -14.30 -1.51 -2.92
N ARG A 130 -15.49 -2.11 -3.08
CA ARG A 130 -16.66 -1.40 -3.61
C ARG A 130 -17.05 -0.19 -2.75
N PHE A 131 -16.98 -0.28 -1.42
CA PHE A 131 -17.29 0.88 -0.55
C PHE A 131 -16.40 2.08 -0.86
N PHE A 132 -15.09 1.84 -1.03
CA PHE A 132 -14.14 2.89 -1.42
C PHE A 132 -14.42 3.42 -2.83
N VAL A 133 -14.66 2.53 -3.80
CA VAL A 133 -15.00 2.95 -5.17
C VAL A 133 -16.26 3.80 -5.19
N ASP A 134 -17.29 3.42 -4.44
CA ASP A 134 -18.56 4.16 -4.34
C ASP A 134 -18.34 5.55 -3.71
N ALA A 135 -17.50 5.66 -2.68
CA ALA A 135 -17.14 6.94 -2.05
C ALA A 135 -16.28 7.84 -2.96
N LEU A 136 -15.51 7.25 -3.87
CA LEU A 136 -14.60 7.97 -4.79
C LEU A 136 -15.19 8.20 -6.19
N LYS A 137 -16.49 7.97 -6.39
CA LYS A 137 -17.15 8.29 -7.66
C LYS A 137 -17.07 9.78 -7.97
N PRO A 138 -16.97 10.20 -9.24
CA PRO A 138 -16.90 11.62 -9.61
C PRO A 138 -17.99 12.50 -9.00
N ALA A 139 -19.23 11.98 -8.89
CA ALA A 139 -20.33 12.71 -8.27
C ALA A 139 -20.09 13.02 -6.78
N ARG A 140 -19.43 12.11 -6.05
CA ARG A 140 -19.02 12.33 -4.66
C ARG A 140 -17.80 13.25 -4.59
N LEU A 141 -16.78 13.01 -5.43
CA LEU A 141 -15.54 13.80 -5.41
C LEU A 141 -15.76 15.31 -5.62
N ARG A 142 -16.82 15.71 -6.34
CA ARG A 142 -17.15 17.14 -6.53
C ARG A 142 -17.35 17.90 -5.22
N ILE A 143 -17.87 17.25 -4.18
CA ILE A 143 -18.11 17.90 -2.88
C ILE A 143 -16.79 18.22 -2.13
N HIS A 144 -15.68 17.61 -2.57
CA HIS A 144 -14.37 17.82 -1.96
C HIS A 144 -13.60 18.98 -2.59
N VAL A 145 -14.04 19.52 -3.75
CA VAL A 145 -13.32 20.61 -4.44
C VAL A 145 -13.26 21.85 -3.56
N ASP A 146 -14.39 22.33 -3.02
CA ASP A 146 -14.39 23.54 -2.19
C ASP A 146 -13.57 23.36 -0.89
N PRO A 147 -13.71 22.25 -0.14
CA PRO A 147 -12.79 21.97 0.97
C PRO A 147 -11.31 21.92 0.57
N MET A 148 -10.97 21.31 -0.57
CA MET A 148 -9.58 21.25 -1.06
C MET A 148 -9.03 22.66 -1.31
N VAL A 149 -9.80 23.51 -1.99
CA VAL A 149 -9.40 24.90 -2.27
C VAL A 149 -9.23 25.68 -0.96
N GLN A 150 -10.16 25.54 -0.03
CA GLN A 150 -10.07 26.22 1.28
C GLN A 150 -8.80 25.81 2.05
N GLU A 151 -8.47 24.52 2.12
CA GLU A 151 -7.24 24.07 2.82
C GLU A 151 -5.98 24.62 2.13
N VAL A 152 -5.98 24.75 0.80
CA VAL A 152 -4.88 25.35 0.03
C VAL A 152 -4.75 26.85 0.32
N GLU A 153 -5.86 27.59 0.27
CA GLU A 153 -5.88 29.02 0.56
C GLU A 153 -5.45 29.31 2.00
N ASP A 154 -6.01 28.58 2.98
CA ASP A 154 -5.67 28.72 4.40
C ASP A 154 -4.22 28.36 4.69
N TYR A 155 -3.66 27.37 3.98
CA TYR A 155 -2.27 26.97 4.13
C TYR A 155 -1.32 28.06 3.65
N PHE A 156 -1.55 28.57 2.43
CA PHE A 156 -0.67 29.57 1.81
C PHE A 156 -0.93 30.99 2.30
N ALA A 157 -2.09 31.29 2.89
CA ALA A 157 -2.34 32.57 3.58
C ALA A 157 -1.38 32.82 4.76
N LYS A 158 -0.75 31.76 5.29
CA LYS A 158 0.27 31.86 6.35
C LYS A 158 1.64 32.30 5.83
N TRP A 159 1.86 32.28 4.52
CA TRP A 159 3.13 32.67 3.94
C TRP A 159 3.30 34.18 3.95
N GLY A 160 4.55 34.63 4.11
CA GLY A 160 4.92 36.02 3.90
C GLY A 160 4.95 36.38 2.41
N GLN A 161 5.21 37.65 2.10
CA GLN A 161 5.29 38.14 0.72
C GLN A 161 6.43 37.48 -0.10
N HIS A 162 7.50 37.03 0.56
CA HIS A 162 8.63 36.33 -0.06
C HIS A 162 9.38 35.47 0.96
N GLY A 163 10.11 34.45 0.50
CA GLY A 163 10.91 33.57 1.34
C GLY A 163 11.44 32.34 0.58
N THR A 164 12.16 31.47 1.29
CA THR A 164 12.62 30.18 0.78
C THR A 164 12.05 29.08 1.68
N VAL A 165 11.48 28.05 1.08
CA VAL A 165 10.90 26.91 1.78
C VAL A 165 11.37 25.60 1.16
N ASP A 166 11.30 24.51 1.92
CA ASP A 166 11.43 23.16 1.37
C ASP A 166 10.09 22.73 0.77
N LEU A 167 9.94 22.91 -0.55
CA LEU A 167 8.70 22.62 -1.25
C LEU A 167 8.19 21.19 -1.03
N ARG A 168 9.09 20.20 -0.88
CA ARG A 168 8.68 18.83 -0.62
C ARG A 168 7.97 18.72 0.71
N ARG A 169 8.58 19.28 1.77
CA ARG A 169 7.99 19.28 3.12
C ARG A 169 6.64 20.01 3.15
N GLU A 170 6.56 21.17 2.51
CA GLU A 170 5.33 21.96 2.47
C GLU A 170 4.20 21.22 1.74
N LEU A 171 4.48 20.62 0.58
CA LEU A 171 3.49 19.85 -0.17
C LEU A 171 3.07 18.56 0.54
N GLU A 172 3.99 17.86 1.21
CA GLU A 172 3.65 16.69 2.04
C GLU A 172 2.66 17.06 3.16
N GLN A 173 2.84 18.21 3.83
CA GLN A 173 1.93 18.69 4.86
C GLN A 173 0.57 19.11 4.30
N LEU A 174 0.58 19.88 3.20
CA LEU A 174 -0.65 20.32 2.53
C LEU A 174 -1.48 19.14 2.01
N LEU A 175 -0.85 18.14 1.38
CA LEU A 175 -1.55 16.95 0.89
C LEU A 175 -2.18 16.15 2.03
N LEU A 176 -1.55 16.11 3.20
CA LEU A 176 -2.08 15.43 4.37
C LEU A 176 -3.26 16.19 4.99
N LEU A 177 -3.22 17.52 5.02
CA LEU A 177 -4.37 18.38 5.39
C LEU A 177 -5.56 18.13 4.47
N ILE A 178 -5.33 18.20 3.15
CA ILE A 178 -6.36 17.97 2.14
C ILE A 178 -6.95 16.55 2.27
N SER A 179 -6.08 15.54 2.35
CA SER A 179 -6.51 14.14 2.45
C SER A 179 -7.31 13.92 3.73
N GLY A 180 -6.82 14.44 4.86
CA GLY A 180 -7.52 14.39 6.13
C GLY A 180 -8.90 15.04 6.06
N ARG A 181 -9.00 16.24 5.46
CA ARG A 181 -10.26 16.97 5.32
C ARG A 181 -11.27 16.20 4.47
N CYS A 182 -10.84 15.60 3.37
CA CYS A 182 -11.72 14.89 2.44
C CYS A 182 -12.09 13.49 2.93
N LEU A 183 -11.16 12.80 3.61
CA LEU A 183 -11.36 11.44 4.05
C LEU A 183 -12.07 11.35 5.40
N LEU A 184 -11.70 12.23 6.34
CA LEU A 184 -12.08 12.12 7.75
C LEU A 184 -13.00 13.26 8.22
N GLY A 185 -13.14 14.31 7.42
CA GLY A 185 -13.99 15.46 7.74
C GLY A 185 -13.30 16.54 8.55
N LYS A 186 -14.03 17.65 8.75
CA LYS A 186 -13.50 18.85 9.42
C LYS A 186 -13.28 18.60 10.91
N GLU A 187 -14.12 17.77 11.52
CA GLU A 187 -14.11 17.47 12.95
C GLU A 187 -12.77 16.92 13.43
N VAL A 188 -12.25 15.95 12.67
CA VAL A 188 -11.02 15.22 13.01
C VAL A 188 -9.81 16.11 12.76
N MET A 189 -9.80 16.81 11.62
CA MET A 189 -8.65 17.63 11.23
C MET A 189 -8.59 18.95 12.00
N GLY A 190 -9.70 19.48 12.50
CA GLY A 190 -9.70 20.71 13.31
C GLY A 190 -9.09 20.53 14.71
N THR A 191 -9.05 19.30 15.23
CA THR A 191 -8.68 19.05 16.64
C THR A 191 -7.49 18.11 16.82
N MET A 192 -7.33 17.13 15.92
CA MET A 192 -6.37 16.04 16.11
C MET A 192 -5.39 15.89 14.94
N PHE A 193 -5.26 16.91 14.08
CA PHE A 193 -4.46 16.84 12.85
C PHE A 193 -3.04 16.31 13.11
N ASP A 194 -2.26 16.99 13.95
CA ASP A 194 -0.86 16.62 14.19
C ASP A 194 -0.72 15.20 14.75
N GLU A 195 -1.61 14.80 15.65
CA GLU A 195 -1.63 13.46 16.21
C GLU A 195 -1.90 12.43 15.11
N VAL A 196 -2.98 12.59 14.34
CA VAL A 196 -3.34 11.68 13.24
C VAL A 196 -2.22 11.58 12.21
N CYS A 197 -1.59 12.71 11.86
CA CYS A 197 -0.47 12.76 10.93
C CYS A 197 0.76 11.98 11.43
N ASN A 198 1.11 12.17 12.70
CA ASN A 198 2.20 11.41 13.33
C ASN A 198 1.93 9.92 13.31
N LEU A 199 0.70 9.51 13.60
CA LEU A 199 0.31 8.10 13.59
C LEU A 199 0.35 7.50 12.18
N PHE A 200 -0.11 8.23 11.15
CA PHE A 200 0.03 7.78 9.76
C PHE A 200 1.51 7.60 9.36
N ARG A 201 2.38 8.54 9.72
CA ARG A 201 3.82 8.42 9.48
C ARG A 201 4.45 7.21 10.17
N ASP A 202 4.01 6.88 11.39
CA ASP A 202 4.47 5.66 12.08
C ASP A 202 3.97 4.38 11.40
N ILE A 203 2.77 4.39 10.80
CA ILE A 203 2.29 3.27 9.96
C ILE A 203 3.12 3.14 8.69
N GLU A 204 3.35 4.25 7.96
CA GLU A 204 4.16 4.28 6.74
C GLU A 204 5.61 3.85 6.99
N GLY A 205 6.19 4.25 8.13
CA GLY A 205 7.51 3.77 8.57
C GLY A 205 7.57 2.25 8.78
N GLY A 206 6.43 1.60 8.95
CA GLY A 206 6.26 0.15 8.96
C GLY A 206 6.40 -0.50 7.58
N VAL A 207 6.39 0.25 6.49
CA VAL A 207 6.58 -0.24 5.11
C VAL A 207 8.07 -0.22 4.76
N ASN A 208 8.83 -1.15 5.32
CA ASN A 208 10.24 -1.33 5.00
C ASN A 208 10.52 -2.79 4.61
N LEU A 209 11.66 -3.02 3.96
CA LEU A 209 11.99 -4.34 3.41
C LEU A 209 11.99 -5.43 4.50
N MET A 210 12.46 -5.13 5.71
CA MET A 210 12.40 -6.09 6.83
C MET A 210 10.95 -6.41 7.20
N SER A 211 10.06 -5.41 7.25
CA SER A 211 8.66 -5.58 7.61
C SER A 211 7.84 -6.33 6.55
N VAL A 212 8.20 -6.23 5.26
CA VAL A 212 7.59 -7.06 4.20
C VAL A 212 7.80 -8.55 4.48
N PHE A 213 9.02 -8.92 4.86
CA PHE A 213 9.34 -10.31 5.18
C PHE A 213 8.93 -10.67 6.60
N PHE A 214 9.05 -9.79 7.58
CA PHE A 214 8.75 -10.06 8.99
C PHE A 214 7.65 -9.14 9.52
N PRO A 215 6.43 -9.20 8.97
CA PRO A 215 5.39 -8.22 9.27
C PRO A 215 4.94 -8.26 10.73
N TYR A 216 5.05 -9.40 11.40
CA TYR A 216 4.59 -9.59 12.79
C TYR A 216 5.71 -9.59 13.83
N THR A 217 6.97 -9.39 13.43
CA THR A 217 8.09 -9.54 14.37
C THR A 217 8.25 -8.29 15.23
N PRO A 218 8.12 -8.40 16.58
CA PRO A 218 8.27 -7.26 17.47
C PRO A 218 9.73 -6.84 17.65
N LEU A 219 10.72 -7.60 17.15
CA LEU A 219 12.14 -7.19 17.23
C LEU A 219 12.45 -5.96 16.35
N ILE A 220 11.60 -5.67 15.37
CA ILE A 220 11.77 -4.53 14.46
C ILE A 220 11.09 -3.30 15.08
N PRO A 221 11.82 -2.21 15.41
CA PRO A 221 11.25 -1.04 16.06
C PRO A 221 10.13 -0.36 15.25
N SER A 222 10.22 -0.34 13.92
CA SER A 222 9.17 0.21 13.06
C SER A 222 7.87 -0.60 13.11
N ASN A 223 7.93 -1.93 13.25
CA ASN A 223 6.72 -2.76 13.45
C ASN A 223 6.03 -2.41 14.77
N ARG A 224 6.79 -2.21 15.85
CA ARG A 224 6.22 -1.80 17.15
C ARG A 224 5.50 -0.45 17.04
N ARG A 225 6.16 0.54 16.43
CA ARG A 225 5.58 1.88 16.22
C ARG A 225 4.31 1.82 15.37
N ARG A 226 4.35 1.10 14.24
CA ARG A 226 3.17 0.82 13.41
C ARG A 226 2.02 0.21 14.23
N ASP A 227 2.29 -0.82 15.02
CA ASP A 227 1.24 -1.52 15.78
C ASP A 227 0.62 -0.64 16.87
N MET A 228 1.44 0.20 17.54
CA MET A 228 0.95 1.21 18.48
C MET A 228 0.14 2.29 17.77
N ALA A 229 0.62 2.77 16.62
CA ALA A 229 -0.05 3.79 15.83
C ALA A 229 -1.41 3.30 15.31
N ARG A 230 -1.49 2.06 14.80
CA ARG A 230 -2.74 1.43 14.39
C ARG A 230 -3.74 1.35 15.53
N LYS A 231 -3.32 0.92 16.72
CA LYS A 231 -4.20 0.87 17.90
C LYS A 231 -4.75 2.25 18.27
N ARG A 232 -3.89 3.28 18.24
CA ARG A 232 -4.31 4.65 18.56
C ARG A 232 -5.25 5.24 17.50
N LEU A 233 -4.94 5.07 16.21
CA LEU A 233 -5.82 5.51 15.12
C LEU A 233 -7.17 4.80 15.18
N HIS A 234 -7.18 3.50 15.45
CA HIS A 234 -8.42 2.75 15.64
C HIS A 234 -9.26 3.35 16.79
N ALA A 235 -8.67 3.62 17.95
CA ALA A 235 -9.39 4.27 19.05
C ALA A 235 -9.98 5.64 18.66
N ILE A 236 -9.18 6.49 17.98
CA ILE A 236 -9.62 7.80 17.50
C ILE A 236 -10.82 7.66 16.55
N PHE A 237 -10.69 6.80 15.53
CA PHE A 237 -11.75 6.62 14.54
C PHE A 237 -13.00 5.94 15.10
N SER A 238 -12.88 4.97 16.01
CA SER A 238 -14.04 4.38 16.68
C SER A 238 -14.82 5.43 17.48
N ASP A 239 -14.13 6.37 18.15
CA ASP A 239 -14.79 7.45 18.89
C ASP A 239 -15.52 8.43 17.96
N ILE A 240 -14.90 8.78 16.82
CA ILE A 240 -15.53 9.64 15.79
C ILE A 240 -16.75 8.97 15.18
N VAL A 241 -16.63 7.69 14.79
CA VAL A 241 -17.75 6.91 14.23
C VAL A 241 -18.91 6.84 15.22
N ARG A 242 -18.63 6.59 16.52
CA ARG A 242 -19.64 6.57 17.57
C ARG A 242 -20.31 7.93 17.74
N SER A 243 -19.54 9.01 17.76
CA SER A 243 -20.09 10.37 17.85
C SER A 243 -21.01 10.69 16.67
N ARG A 244 -20.61 10.34 15.44
CA ARG A 244 -21.44 10.56 14.25
C ARG A 244 -22.73 9.74 14.25
N LYS A 245 -22.67 8.48 14.66
CA LYS A 245 -23.88 7.62 14.78
C LYS A 245 -24.88 8.11 15.81
N GLN A 246 -24.44 8.85 16.83
CA GLN A 246 -25.30 9.42 17.87
C GLN A 246 -25.93 10.76 17.47
N ARG A 247 -25.43 11.42 16.42
CA ARG A 247 -26.00 12.67 15.93
C ARG A 247 -27.17 12.38 14.99
N GLU A 248 -28.34 12.90 15.35
CA GLU A 248 -29.50 12.93 14.46
C GLU A 248 -29.49 14.22 13.63
N GLY A 249 -29.70 14.12 12.32
CA GLY A 249 -29.94 15.27 11.44
C GLY A 249 -28.97 15.43 10.27
N ASP A 250 -29.24 16.44 9.44
CA ASP A 250 -28.58 16.70 8.14
C ASP A 250 -27.20 17.40 8.28
N ASN A 251 -26.70 17.54 9.51
CA ASN A 251 -25.47 18.28 9.86
C ASN A 251 -24.21 17.38 9.88
N VAL A 252 -24.24 16.26 9.16
CA VAL A 252 -23.14 15.30 9.14
C VAL A 252 -22.19 15.62 7.98
N ASP A 253 -20.88 15.65 8.27
CA ASP A 253 -19.84 15.87 7.28
C ASP A 253 -19.98 14.85 6.13
N LYS A 254 -20.10 15.33 4.90
CA LYS A 254 -20.22 14.49 3.69
C LYS A 254 -18.83 14.09 3.19
N ASP A 255 -18.11 13.32 4.00
CA ASP A 255 -16.76 12.82 3.71
C ASP A 255 -16.75 11.31 3.36
N VAL A 256 -15.56 10.77 3.07
CA VAL A 256 -15.41 9.34 2.79
C VAL A 256 -15.72 8.50 4.02
N LEU A 257 -15.34 8.93 5.22
CA LEU A 257 -15.66 8.22 6.47
C LEU A 257 -17.18 8.06 6.64
N GLN A 258 -17.97 9.11 6.38
CA GLN A 258 -19.43 9.02 6.41
C GLN A 258 -19.97 8.04 5.38
N SER A 259 -19.41 8.05 4.17
CA SER A 259 -19.77 7.08 3.12
C SER A 259 -19.49 5.62 3.56
N LEU A 260 -18.43 5.38 4.35
CA LEU A 260 -18.11 4.07 4.91
C LEU A 260 -19.03 3.69 6.08
N ILE A 261 -19.45 4.65 6.91
CA ILE A 261 -20.43 4.44 8.00
C ILE A 261 -21.79 4.03 7.41
N ASP A 262 -22.19 4.67 6.30
CA ASP A 262 -23.48 4.43 5.64
C ASP A 262 -23.48 3.16 4.78
N SER A 263 -22.31 2.63 4.46
CA SER A 263 -22.15 1.45 3.62
C SER A 263 -22.70 0.18 4.28
N ARG A 264 -23.29 -0.71 3.47
CA ARG A 264 -23.82 -2.02 3.88
C ARG A 264 -23.33 -3.11 2.93
N TYR A 265 -22.99 -4.27 3.49
CA TYR A 265 -22.65 -5.47 2.73
C TYR A 265 -23.88 -5.95 1.93
N LYS A 266 -23.67 -6.40 0.69
CA LYS A 266 -24.79 -6.73 -0.21
C LYS A 266 -25.48 -8.04 0.16
N ALA A 267 -24.72 -9.02 0.64
CA ALA A 267 -25.21 -10.37 0.89
C ALA A 267 -26.16 -10.44 2.11
N ASP A 268 -25.84 -9.72 3.19
CA ASP A 268 -26.54 -9.81 4.48
C ASP A 268 -27.12 -8.46 4.98
N GLY A 269 -26.85 -7.35 4.28
CA GLY A 269 -27.27 -6.01 4.71
C GLY A 269 -26.54 -5.51 5.96
N ARG A 270 -25.49 -6.20 6.42
CA ARG A 270 -24.77 -5.86 7.64
C ARG A 270 -24.04 -4.53 7.49
N ALA A 271 -24.04 -3.74 8.55
CA ALA A 271 -23.26 -2.51 8.63
C ALA A 271 -21.77 -2.77 8.79
N THR A 272 -20.96 -1.79 8.41
CA THR A 272 -19.55 -1.76 8.78
C THR A 272 -19.41 -1.70 10.30
N THR A 273 -18.38 -2.36 10.82
CA THR A 273 -18.08 -2.39 12.25
C THR A 273 -17.39 -1.09 12.68
N GLU A 274 -17.53 -0.72 13.95
CA GLU A 274 -16.75 0.40 14.54
C GLU A 274 -15.29 0.03 14.76
N ALA A 275 -15.02 -1.28 14.79
CA ALA A 275 -13.73 -1.91 15.04
C ALA A 275 -13.23 -2.66 13.80
#